data_AF-A0A3N2N4Y7-F1
#
_entry.id   AF-A0A3N2N4Y7-F1
#
_cell.length_a   1.000
_cell.length_b   1.000
_cell.length_c   1.000
_cell.angle_alpha   90.00
_cell.angle_beta   90.00
_cell.angle_gamma   90.00
#
_symmetry.space_group_name_H-M   'P 1'
#
loop_
_entity.id
_entity.type
_entity.pdbx_description
1 polymer ?
#
loop_
_entity_poly.entity_id
_entity_poly.type
_entity_poly.pdbx_seq_one_letter_code
_entity_poly.pdbx_strand_id
1 'polypeptide(L)'
;MDYCSEATTTDCEVWEEDVEFSNNLNEHPYEVIDIMDDGTRHIRFADGSEGYASAGLSDEEILFEHEYQNNCPDFDEDAIFQDFISGLTAQEKYDYENNIKREKIESNEEYEYGCFASVPEQNVIDNRDGTTTIEEYESTVFITANGDVIFLHQLDEMIKFYNEHKETAEKIITQKKECDEAYEKLLRNEELYNTEQVTFICAYITYTMQGFMESHELDKLHLNARLWTKKPLADFNAVKLRKKHQLSKEDLKHLGYNIGKFLRLKGPVIATFVKTVFYEPFSNLQIQSINSKLTDTNPDKDKIPLLSREQMDALFEHFKRYKTINLKVVENKGKSKK
;
A
#
# COMPACT_ATOMS: atom_id res chain seq x y z
N MET A 1 -81.12 -81.51 55.05
CA MET A 1 -79.69 -81.17 54.94
C MET A 1 -79.47 -80.08 55.97
N ASP A 2 -78.87 -80.54 57.04
CA ASP A 2 -78.80 -80.03 58.41
C ASP A 2 -77.83 -78.86 58.53
N TYR A 3 -77.81 -78.00 59.54
CA TYR A 3 -78.75 -77.45 60.52
C TYR A 3 -78.02 -76.21 61.09
N CYS A 4 -78.76 -75.28 61.68
CA CYS A 4 -78.28 -74.16 62.49
C CYS A 4 -77.15 -74.52 63.48
N SER A 5 -76.37 -73.54 63.94
CA SER A 5 -76.55 -72.90 65.27
C SER A 5 -75.24 -72.32 65.85
N GLU A 6 -75.44 -71.44 66.82
CA GLU A 6 -74.51 -70.55 67.52
C GLU A 6 -73.49 -71.24 68.44
N ALA A 7 -72.56 -70.40 68.92
CA ALA A 7 -72.09 -70.30 70.31
C ALA A 7 -70.72 -70.92 70.70
N THR A 8 -69.78 -70.00 70.94
CA THR A 8 -68.92 -69.84 72.14
C THR A 8 -67.89 -70.91 72.56
N THR A 9 -66.88 -70.41 73.30
CA THR A 9 -65.95 -71.06 74.25
C THR A 9 -64.70 -71.73 73.66
N THR A 10 -63.53 -71.80 74.30
CA THR A 10 -62.83 -71.15 75.44
C THR A 10 -61.43 -71.81 75.41
N ASP A 11 -60.41 -71.08 75.86
CA ASP A 11 -59.08 -71.46 76.38
C ASP A 11 -58.48 -72.86 76.14
N CYS A 12 -57.16 -72.90 75.88
CA CYS A 12 -56.18 -73.55 76.76
C CYS A 12 -54.75 -73.48 76.18
N GLU A 13 -53.90 -72.72 76.87
CA GLU A 13 -52.62 -73.11 77.46
C GLU A 13 -51.56 -73.91 76.63
N VAL A 14 -50.53 -73.15 76.19
CA VAL A 14 -49.07 -73.27 76.44
C VAL A 14 -48.43 -74.67 76.42
N TRP A 15 -47.33 -74.85 75.65
CA TRP A 15 -46.03 -75.37 76.14
C TRP A 15 -44.85 -74.81 75.31
N GLU A 16 -43.79 -74.51 76.05
CA GLU A 16 -42.44 -74.02 75.71
C GLU A 16 -41.69 -74.87 74.68
N GLU A 17 -40.85 -74.24 73.85
CA GLU A 17 -39.40 -74.54 73.71
C GLU A 17 -38.74 -73.63 72.64
N ASP A 18 -37.77 -72.84 73.13
CA ASP A 18 -36.51 -72.39 72.52
C ASP A 18 -36.45 -71.63 71.18
N VAL A 19 -36.33 -70.29 71.25
CA VAL A 19 -35.32 -69.53 70.48
C VAL A 19 -34.80 -68.35 71.31
N GLU A 20 -33.49 -68.32 71.53
CA GLU A 20 -32.74 -67.29 72.26
C GLU A 20 -32.97 -65.89 71.67
N PHE A 21 -33.34 -64.93 72.53
CA PHE A 21 -33.22 -63.50 72.24
C PHE A 21 -31.82 -63.01 72.60
N SER A 22 -31.04 -62.57 71.61
CA SER A 22 -29.94 -61.64 71.88
C SER A 22 -30.45 -60.19 71.76
N ASN A 23 -30.70 -59.57 72.91
CA ASN A 23 -30.84 -58.12 73.00
C ASN A 23 -29.46 -57.47 72.85
N ASN A 24 -29.23 -56.77 71.75
CA ASN A 24 -28.22 -55.71 71.68
C ASN A 24 -28.83 -54.48 70.99
N LEU A 25 -29.52 -53.67 71.78
CA LEU A 25 -29.86 -52.29 71.48
C LEU A 25 -28.58 -51.45 71.57
N ASN A 26 -27.83 -51.25 70.47
CA ASN A 26 -26.87 -50.12 70.33
C ASN A 26 -26.14 -49.95 68.96
N GLU A 27 -26.70 -50.34 67.81
CA GLU A 27 -25.93 -50.24 66.55
C GLU A 27 -26.53 -49.44 65.38
N HIS A 28 -27.69 -48.78 65.49
CA HIS A 28 -28.26 -47.98 64.37
C HIS A 28 -28.63 -46.54 64.74
N PRO A 29 -28.27 -45.53 63.91
CA PRO A 29 -28.45 -44.09 64.18
C PRO A 29 -29.89 -43.57 63.97
N TYR A 30 -30.83 -44.42 63.57
CA TYR A 30 -32.25 -44.12 63.40
C TYR A 30 -33.09 -45.38 63.72
N GLU A 31 -34.36 -45.20 64.04
CA GLU A 31 -35.33 -46.28 64.27
C GLU A 31 -36.19 -46.49 63.02
N VAL A 32 -36.33 -47.74 62.53
CA VAL A 32 -37.26 -48.06 61.44
C VAL A 32 -38.66 -48.26 62.04
N ILE A 33 -39.57 -47.36 61.71
CA ILE A 33 -40.97 -47.38 62.18
C ILE A 33 -41.79 -48.39 61.38
N ASP A 34 -41.66 -48.38 60.06
CA ASP A 34 -42.43 -49.25 59.16
C ASP A 34 -41.66 -49.50 57.86
N ILE A 35 -41.98 -50.58 57.15
CA ILE A 35 -41.40 -50.91 55.85
C ILE A 35 -42.54 -51.15 54.86
N MET A 36 -42.59 -50.31 53.83
CA MET A 36 -43.62 -50.37 52.78
C MET A 36 -43.35 -51.53 51.80
N ASP A 37 -44.38 -51.92 51.06
CA ASP A 37 -44.33 -53.02 50.07
C ASP A 37 -43.28 -52.82 48.96
N ASP A 38 -42.86 -51.58 48.70
CA ASP A 38 -41.81 -51.23 47.73
C ASP A 38 -40.38 -51.26 48.34
N GLY A 39 -40.27 -51.64 49.62
CA GLY A 39 -39.03 -51.70 50.37
C GLY A 39 -38.59 -50.36 50.98
N THR A 40 -39.37 -49.29 50.82
CA THR A 40 -39.11 -47.99 51.45
C THR A 40 -39.29 -48.09 52.96
N ARG A 41 -38.30 -47.61 53.72
CA ARG A 41 -38.28 -47.60 55.17
C ARG A 41 -38.75 -46.25 55.69
N HIS A 42 -39.82 -46.26 56.46
CA HIS A 42 -40.19 -45.11 57.28
C HIS A 42 -39.31 -45.11 58.53
N ILE A 43 -38.57 -44.01 58.76
CA ILE A 43 -37.55 -43.94 59.80
C ILE A 43 -37.74 -42.71 60.69
N ARG A 44 -37.40 -42.85 61.97
CA ARG A 44 -37.32 -41.76 62.94
C ARG A 44 -35.88 -41.57 63.39
N PHE A 45 -35.37 -40.35 63.27
CA PHE A 45 -34.04 -39.98 63.73
C PHE A 45 -34.05 -39.66 65.23
N ALA A 46 -32.86 -39.65 65.85
CA ALA A 46 -32.72 -39.40 67.29
C ALA A 46 -33.20 -38.02 67.75
N ASP A 47 -33.30 -37.04 66.84
CA ASP A 47 -33.83 -35.70 67.09
C ASP A 47 -35.38 -35.63 67.07
N GLY A 48 -36.04 -36.76 66.79
CA GLY A 48 -37.49 -36.90 66.70
C GLY A 48 -38.08 -36.57 65.34
N SER A 49 -37.27 -36.18 64.35
CA SER A 49 -37.72 -35.99 62.97
C SER A 49 -37.98 -37.35 62.28
N GLU A 50 -38.97 -37.38 61.39
CA GLU A 50 -39.38 -38.56 60.64
C GLU A 50 -39.17 -38.34 59.15
N GLY A 51 -38.72 -39.38 58.45
CA GLY A 51 -38.46 -39.35 57.01
C GLY A 51 -38.66 -40.71 56.35
N TYR A 52 -38.74 -40.72 55.03
CA TYR A 52 -38.86 -41.95 54.23
C TYR A 52 -37.56 -42.18 53.46
N ALA A 53 -36.91 -43.32 53.71
CA ALA A 53 -35.69 -43.73 53.04
C ALA A 53 -36.00 -44.85 52.03
N SER A 54 -35.63 -44.64 50.77
CA SER A 54 -35.87 -45.62 49.69
C SER A 54 -35.16 -46.96 49.95
N ALA A 55 -35.70 -48.02 49.36
CA ALA A 55 -35.16 -49.37 49.46
C ALA A 55 -33.71 -49.44 48.96
N GLY A 56 -32.81 -50.03 49.75
CA GLY A 56 -31.42 -50.30 49.35
C GLY A 56 -30.39 -49.23 49.71
N LEU A 57 -30.78 -48.12 50.36
CA LEU A 57 -29.83 -47.13 50.89
C LEU A 57 -29.09 -47.67 52.12
N SER A 58 -27.81 -47.32 52.25
CA SER A 58 -27.03 -47.55 53.46
C SER A 58 -27.37 -46.53 54.56
N ASP A 59 -27.00 -46.85 55.80
CA ASP A 59 -27.24 -45.97 56.94
C ASP A 59 -26.55 -44.60 56.79
N GLU A 60 -25.39 -44.58 56.13
CA GLU A 60 -24.62 -43.37 55.83
C GLU A 60 -25.31 -42.49 54.79
N GLU A 61 -25.88 -43.08 53.74
CA GLU A 61 -26.63 -42.36 52.69
C GLU A 61 -27.92 -41.73 53.24
N ILE A 62 -28.61 -42.45 54.12
CA ILE A 62 -29.81 -41.96 54.79
C ILE A 62 -29.51 -40.75 55.68
N LEU A 63 -28.41 -40.79 56.43
CA LEU A 63 -27.98 -39.66 57.26
C LEU A 63 -27.54 -38.46 56.42
N PHE A 64 -26.84 -38.72 55.30
CA PHE A 64 -26.40 -37.67 54.40
C PHE A 64 -27.56 -36.91 53.75
N GLU A 65 -28.60 -37.63 53.30
CA GLU A 65 -29.79 -36.99 52.71
C GLU A 65 -30.55 -36.11 53.72
N HIS A 66 -30.67 -36.57 54.96
CA HIS A 66 -31.31 -35.80 56.03
C HIS A 66 -30.56 -34.51 56.37
N GLU A 67 -29.23 -34.57 56.46
CA GLU A 67 -28.40 -33.41 56.74
C GLU A 67 -28.39 -32.41 55.56
N TYR A 68 -28.42 -32.92 54.33
CA TYR A 68 -28.45 -32.10 53.11
C TYR A 68 -29.76 -31.32 52.95
N GLN A 69 -30.92 -31.96 53.22
CA GLN A 69 -32.23 -31.30 53.13
C GLN A 69 -32.43 -30.21 54.19
N ASN A 70 -31.82 -30.35 55.37
CA ASN A 70 -31.98 -29.38 56.46
C ASN A 70 -30.99 -28.18 56.38
N ASN A 71 -29.92 -28.27 55.58
CA ASN A 71 -28.84 -27.26 55.53
C ASN A 71 -28.68 -26.52 54.18
N CYS A 72 -29.53 -26.74 53.18
CA CYS A 72 -29.38 -26.07 51.88
C CYS A 72 -29.99 -24.64 51.88
N PRO A 73 -29.23 -23.57 51.60
CA PRO A 73 -29.77 -22.22 51.41
C PRO A 73 -30.54 -22.12 50.08
N ASP A 74 -31.64 -21.37 50.05
CA ASP A 74 -32.42 -21.11 48.82
C ASP A 74 -31.53 -20.52 47.70
N PHE A 75 -31.54 -21.15 46.51
CA PHE A 75 -30.79 -20.72 45.32
C PHE A 75 -31.41 -19.46 44.69
N ASP A 76 -30.66 -18.35 44.62
CA ASP A 76 -31.07 -17.12 43.92
C ASP A 76 -30.52 -17.13 42.47
N GLU A 77 -31.35 -17.59 41.53
CA GLU A 77 -31.02 -17.67 40.10
C GLU A 77 -30.74 -16.29 39.47
N ASP A 78 -31.38 -15.23 39.96
CA ASP A 78 -31.21 -13.87 39.43
C ASP A 78 -29.82 -13.32 39.79
N ALA A 79 -29.33 -13.61 40.99
CA ALA A 79 -27.97 -13.22 41.41
C ALA A 79 -26.90 -13.89 40.54
N ILE A 80 -27.08 -15.17 40.20
CA ILE A 80 -26.16 -15.94 39.34
C ILE A 80 -26.19 -15.40 37.90
N PHE A 81 -27.38 -15.09 37.38
CA PHE A 81 -27.52 -14.53 36.03
C PHE A 81 -26.90 -13.13 35.93
N GLN A 82 -27.07 -12.29 36.94
CA GLN A 82 -26.44 -10.96 36.95
C GLN A 82 -24.91 -11.03 37.06
N ASP A 83 -24.39 -11.96 37.87
CA ASP A 83 -22.94 -12.21 37.95
C ASP A 83 -22.39 -12.65 36.59
N PHE A 84 -23.07 -13.59 35.91
CA PHE A 84 -22.75 -14.03 34.55
C PHE A 84 -22.71 -12.86 33.55
N ILE A 85 -23.76 -12.05 33.46
CA ILE A 85 -23.83 -10.90 32.53
C ILE A 85 -22.77 -9.83 32.88
N SER A 86 -22.46 -9.65 34.16
CA SER A 86 -21.45 -8.68 34.61
C SER A 86 -20.01 -9.12 34.31
N GLY A 87 -19.79 -10.43 34.18
CA GLY A 87 -18.50 -11.03 33.83
C GLY A 87 -18.17 -11.00 32.33
N LEU A 88 -19.16 -10.72 31.46
CA LEU A 88 -18.95 -10.65 30.01
C LEU A 88 -18.15 -9.42 29.61
N THR A 89 -17.23 -9.58 28.67
CA THR A 89 -16.59 -8.45 27.98
C THR A 89 -17.62 -7.66 27.17
N ALA A 90 -17.28 -6.42 26.78
CA ALA A 90 -18.17 -5.59 25.97
C ALA A 90 -18.58 -6.27 24.64
N GLN A 91 -17.69 -7.08 24.06
CA GLN A 91 -17.96 -7.83 22.83
C GLN A 91 -18.87 -9.04 23.10
N GLU A 92 -18.58 -9.83 24.14
CA GLU A 92 -19.41 -10.98 24.49
C GLU A 92 -20.82 -10.57 24.92
N LYS A 93 -20.94 -9.42 25.60
CA LYS A 93 -22.25 -8.85 25.95
C LYS A 93 -23.03 -8.43 24.71
N TYR A 94 -22.38 -7.76 23.76
CA TYR A 94 -23.00 -7.39 22.48
C TYR A 94 -23.44 -8.64 21.69
N ASP A 95 -22.57 -9.65 21.61
CA ASP A 95 -22.87 -10.89 20.90
C ASP A 95 -24.05 -11.62 21.56
N TYR A 96 -24.09 -11.68 22.90
CA TYR A 96 -25.21 -12.25 23.66
C TYR A 96 -26.53 -11.49 23.43
N GLU A 97 -26.52 -10.15 23.52
CA GLU A 97 -27.71 -9.31 23.31
C GLU A 97 -28.27 -9.41 21.89
N ASN A 98 -27.44 -9.78 20.91
CA ASN A 98 -27.81 -9.88 19.49
C ASN A 98 -27.89 -11.33 18.96
N ASN A 99 -27.86 -12.35 19.84
CA ASN A 99 -27.85 -13.77 19.46
C ASN A 99 -26.77 -14.14 18.44
N ILE A 100 -25.57 -13.60 18.62
CA ILE A 100 -24.39 -13.85 17.79
C ILE A 100 -23.54 -14.95 18.44
N LYS A 101 -23.18 -15.97 17.64
CA LYS A 101 -22.23 -17.01 18.03
C LYS A 101 -20.95 -16.85 17.22
N ARG A 102 -19.80 -16.66 17.88
CA ARG A 102 -18.49 -16.61 17.20
C ARG A 102 -17.80 -17.97 17.27
N GLU A 103 -17.25 -18.42 16.16
CA GLU A 103 -16.46 -19.65 16.08
C GLU A 103 -15.09 -19.35 15.46
N LYS A 104 -14.02 -19.65 16.19
CA LYS A 104 -12.66 -19.49 15.68
C LYS A 104 -12.28 -20.75 14.89
N ILE A 105 -11.97 -20.57 13.62
CA ILE A 105 -11.51 -21.64 12.74
C ILE A 105 -9.99 -21.53 12.62
N GLU A 106 -9.27 -22.50 13.20
CA GLU A 106 -7.83 -22.60 13.07
C GLU A 106 -7.47 -23.25 11.73
N SER A 107 -6.62 -22.57 10.96
CA SER A 107 -6.04 -23.12 9.73
C SER A 107 -4.94 -24.14 10.08
N ASN A 108 -4.98 -25.32 9.45
CA ASN A 108 -3.95 -26.36 9.53
C ASN A 108 -2.98 -26.32 8.35
N GLU A 109 -2.90 -25.20 7.63
CA GLU A 109 -2.10 -25.11 6.42
C GLU A 109 -0.62 -24.83 6.74
N GLU A 110 0.23 -25.85 6.63
CA GLU A 110 1.68 -25.70 6.71
C GLU A 110 2.25 -25.33 5.34
N TYR A 111 2.94 -24.19 5.26
CA TYR A 111 3.52 -23.67 4.02
C TYR A 111 5.05 -23.78 4.01
N GLU A 112 5.59 -24.40 2.96
CA GLU A 112 7.01 -24.76 2.86
C GLU A 112 7.91 -23.57 2.43
N TYR A 113 7.39 -22.51 1.80
CA TYR A 113 8.20 -21.38 1.28
C TYR A 113 7.46 -20.04 1.17
N GLY A 114 7.97 -18.96 1.78
CA GLY A 114 7.62 -17.55 1.46
C GLY A 114 7.54 -16.59 2.67
N CYS A 115 7.66 -15.28 2.41
CA CYS A 115 7.35 -14.24 3.40
C CYS A 115 5.85 -13.94 3.35
N PHE A 116 5.07 -14.64 4.17
CA PHE A 116 3.63 -14.44 4.26
C PHE A 116 3.24 -13.64 5.49
N ALA A 117 2.15 -12.89 5.39
CA ALA A 117 1.46 -12.29 6.53
C ALA A 117 0.10 -12.97 6.72
N SER A 118 -0.46 -12.86 7.91
CA SER A 118 -1.82 -13.33 8.20
C SER A 118 -2.75 -12.14 8.37
N VAL A 119 -3.92 -12.18 7.75
CA VAL A 119 -4.98 -11.19 7.94
C VAL A 119 -6.23 -11.89 8.51
N PRO A 120 -6.92 -11.27 9.49
CA PRO A 120 -8.17 -11.82 10.00
C PRO A 120 -9.27 -11.65 8.96
N GLU A 121 -10.02 -12.72 8.70
CA GLU A 121 -11.24 -12.72 7.90
C GLU A 121 -12.42 -13.22 8.73
N GLN A 122 -13.61 -12.70 8.40
CA GLN A 122 -14.86 -13.06 9.04
C GLN A 122 -15.88 -13.47 8.00
N ASN A 123 -16.54 -14.61 8.22
CA ASN A 123 -17.70 -15.03 7.45
C ASN A 123 -18.94 -14.95 8.34
N VAL A 124 -19.95 -14.20 7.89
CA VAL A 124 -21.18 -13.96 8.66
C VAL A 124 -22.30 -14.80 8.05
N ILE A 125 -22.89 -15.67 8.87
CA ILE A 125 -23.91 -16.64 8.48
C ILE A 125 -25.16 -16.38 9.31
N ASP A 126 -26.24 -15.96 8.67
CA ASP A 126 -27.54 -15.82 9.33
C ASP A 126 -28.28 -17.17 9.32
N ASN A 127 -28.49 -17.73 10.50
CA ASN A 127 -29.15 -19.02 10.67
C ASN A 127 -30.68 -18.88 10.58
N ARG A 128 -31.35 -19.96 10.21
CA ARG A 128 -32.82 -19.99 10.06
C ARG A 128 -33.57 -19.83 11.38
N ASP A 129 -32.92 -20.06 12.50
CA ASP A 129 -33.47 -19.88 13.85
C ASP A 129 -33.39 -18.43 14.35
N GLY A 130 -32.85 -17.52 13.53
CA GLY A 130 -32.69 -16.10 13.87
C GLY A 130 -31.40 -15.76 14.60
N THR A 131 -30.51 -16.73 14.81
CA THR A 131 -29.15 -16.49 15.31
C THR A 131 -28.19 -16.12 14.18
N THR A 132 -27.10 -15.42 14.49
CA THR A 132 -26.03 -15.14 13.52
C THR A 132 -24.76 -15.84 13.97
N THR A 133 -24.16 -16.65 13.12
CA THR A 133 -22.83 -17.22 13.34
C THR A 133 -21.78 -16.38 12.64
N ILE A 134 -20.71 -16.00 13.34
CA ILE A 134 -19.54 -15.36 12.77
C ILE A 134 -18.37 -16.32 12.88
N GLU A 135 -17.93 -16.84 11.74
CA GLU A 135 -16.72 -17.66 11.65
C GLU A 135 -15.53 -16.72 11.49
N GLU A 136 -14.55 -16.80 12.40
CA GLU A 136 -13.33 -16.01 12.37
C GLU A 136 -12.14 -16.90 12.01
N TYR A 137 -11.43 -16.59 10.92
CA TYR A 137 -10.26 -17.34 10.46
C TYR A 137 -9.12 -16.41 10.07
N GLU A 138 -7.89 -16.93 10.12
CA GLU A 138 -6.70 -16.21 9.65
C GLU A 138 -6.34 -16.68 8.24
N SER A 139 -6.40 -15.76 7.28
CA SER A 139 -6.03 -16.03 5.90
C SER A 139 -4.58 -15.64 5.66
N THR A 140 -3.80 -16.56 5.08
CA THR A 140 -2.41 -16.31 4.71
C THR A 140 -2.36 -15.52 3.39
N VAL A 141 -1.58 -14.45 3.36
CA VAL A 141 -1.48 -13.52 2.23
C VAL A 141 -0.03 -13.21 1.86
N PHE A 142 0.17 -12.91 0.58
CA PHE A 142 1.42 -12.37 0.04
C PHE A 142 1.30 -10.85 -0.09
N ILE A 143 2.32 -10.10 0.36
CA ILE A 143 2.35 -8.64 0.24
C ILE A 143 3.37 -8.25 -0.84
N THR A 144 2.94 -7.52 -1.87
CA THR A 144 3.82 -7.06 -2.94
C THR A 144 4.75 -5.94 -2.44
N ALA A 145 5.82 -5.65 -3.18
CA ALA A 145 6.71 -4.52 -2.88
C ALA A 145 6.01 -3.14 -2.88
N ASN A 146 4.83 -3.05 -3.52
CA ASN A 146 4.01 -1.84 -3.54
C ASN A 146 2.98 -1.79 -2.40
N GLY A 147 2.91 -2.84 -1.57
CA GLY A 147 1.97 -2.96 -0.46
C GLY A 147 0.63 -3.59 -0.81
N ASP A 148 0.48 -4.19 -2.00
CA ASP A 148 -0.76 -4.88 -2.38
C ASP A 148 -0.85 -6.23 -1.66
N VAL A 149 -2.04 -6.58 -1.19
CA VAL A 149 -2.32 -7.86 -0.51
C VAL A 149 -2.90 -8.84 -1.53
N ILE A 150 -2.27 -10.00 -1.68
CA ILE A 150 -2.68 -11.08 -2.59
C ILE A 150 -2.97 -12.32 -1.75
N PHE A 151 -4.21 -12.82 -1.82
CA PHE A 151 -4.58 -14.06 -1.15
C PHE A 151 -4.02 -15.28 -1.89
N LEU A 152 -3.71 -16.35 -1.16
CA LEU A 152 -3.11 -17.56 -1.75
C LEU A 152 -3.94 -18.17 -2.88
N HIS A 153 -5.27 -18.21 -2.75
CA HIS A 153 -6.14 -18.70 -3.82
C HIS A 153 -6.02 -17.87 -5.11
N GLN A 154 -5.75 -16.56 -4.99
CA GLN A 154 -5.49 -15.68 -6.14
C GLN A 154 -4.10 -15.93 -6.71
N LEU A 155 -3.12 -16.22 -5.85
CA LEU A 155 -1.76 -16.54 -6.26
C LEU A 155 -1.73 -17.78 -7.16
N ASP A 156 -2.49 -18.83 -6.82
CA ASP A 156 -2.60 -20.05 -7.63
C ASP A 156 -3.19 -19.77 -9.03
N GLU A 157 -4.25 -18.97 -9.09
CA GLU A 157 -4.84 -18.53 -10.36
C GLU A 157 -3.84 -17.70 -11.19
N MET A 158 -3.09 -16.81 -10.55
CA MET A 158 -2.05 -16.00 -11.20
C MET A 158 -0.88 -16.85 -11.70
N ILE A 159 -0.43 -17.84 -10.93
CA ILE A 159 0.62 -18.78 -11.33
C ILE A 159 0.16 -19.60 -12.53
N LYS A 160 -1.08 -20.11 -12.50
CA LYS A 160 -1.67 -20.86 -13.62
C LYS A 160 -1.72 -20.01 -14.87
N PHE A 161 -2.26 -18.80 -14.77
CA PHE A 161 -2.32 -17.84 -15.89
C PHE A 161 -0.93 -17.53 -16.45
N TYR A 162 0.05 -17.27 -15.58
CA TYR A 162 1.43 -17.02 -15.98
C TYR A 162 2.03 -18.21 -16.73
N ASN A 163 1.87 -19.43 -16.22
CA ASN A 163 2.41 -20.62 -16.88
C ASN A 163 1.77 -20.86 -18.26
N GLU A 164 0.48 -20.61 -18.42
CA GLU A 164 -0.24 -20.71 -19.69
C GLU A 164 0.23 -19.66 -20.72
N HIS A 165 0.67 -18.48 -20.26
CA HIS A 165 1.06 -17.35 -21.11
C HIS A 165 2.55 -17.00 -21.02
N LYS A 166 3.37 -17.88 -20.45
CA LYS A 166 4.75 -17.60 -20.04
C LYS A 166 5.59 -17.04 -21.18
N GLU A 167 5.56 -17.70 -22.34
CA GLU A 167 6.32 -17.24 -23.51
C GLU A 167 5.90 -15.84 -23.97
N THR A 168 4.60 -15.54 -23.90
CA THR A 168 4.06 -14.24 -24.29
C THR A 168 4.45 -13.17 -23.27
N ALA A 169 4.35 -13.48 -21.98
CA ALA A 169 4.75 -12.60 -20.89
C ALA A 169 6.25 -12.27 -20.94
N GLU A 170 7.11 -13.28 -21.13
CA GLU A 170 8.55 -13.10 -21.27
C GLU A 170 8.92 -12.26 -22.50
N LYS A 171 8.25 -12.47 -23.64
CA LYS A 171 8.41 -11.64 -24.84
C LYS A 171 8.03 -10.18 -24.58
N ILE A 172 6.90 -9.93 -23.92
CA ILE A 172 6.45 -8.57 -23.58
C ILE A 172 7.44 -7.88 -22.64
N ILE A 173 7.89 -8.57 -21.59
CA ILE A 173 8.88 -8.04 -20.64
C ILE A 173 10.18 -7.69 -21.35
N THR A 174 10.66 -8.58 -22.22
CA THR A 174 11.89 -8.37 -22.99
C THR A 174 11.77 -7.18 -23.94
N GLN A 175 10.68 -7.09 -24.70
CA GLN A 175 10.42 -5.96 -25.59
C GLN A 175 10.31 -4.64 -24.84
N LYS A 176 9.65 -4.62 -23.68
CA LYS A 176 9.60 -3.42 -22.84
C LYS A 176 11.00 -2.99 -22.42
N LYS A 177 11.82 -3.93 -21.96
CA LYS A 177 13.21 -3.64 -21.58
C LYS A 177 14.01 -3.07 -22.74
N GLU A 178 13.90 -3.65 -23.93
CA GLU A 178 14.58 -3.13 -25.13
C GLU A 178 14.09 -1.72 -25.51
N CYS A 179 12.78 -1.46 -25.41
CA CYS A 179 12.20 -0.14 -25.62
C CYS A 179 12.72 0.89 -24.60
N ASP A 180 12.75 0.54 -23.32
CA ASP A 180 13.25 1.40 -22.25
C ASP A 180 14.75 1.71 -22.45
N GLU A 181 15.57 0.71 -22.79
CA GLU A 181 16.99 0.90 -23.12
C GLU A 181 17.20 1.79 -24.35
N ALA A 182 16.38 1.60 -25.39
CA ALA A 182 16.41 2.43 -26.59
C ALA A 182 16.03 3.88 -26.27
N TYR A 183 15.00 4.08 -25.45
CA TYR A 183 14.56 5.40 -25.00
C TYR A 183 15.64 6.12 -24.19
N GLU A 184 16.28 5.45 -23.22
CA GLU A 184 17.39 6.01 -22.45
C GLU A 184 18.62 6.35 -23.32
N LYS A 185 18.86 5.56 -24.37
CA LYS A 185 19.91 5.87 -25.35
C LYS A 185 19.55 7.11 -26.18
N LEU A 186 18.29 7.30 -26.54
CA LEU A 186 17.82 8.50 -27.24
C LEU A 186 17.99 9.75 -26.37
N LEU A 187 17.58 9.70 -25.10
CA LEU A 187 17.75 10.79 -24.15
C LEU A 187 19.23 11.21 -24.01
N ARG A 188 20.13 10.23 -23.79
CA ARG A 188 21.58 10.51 -23.71
C ARG A 188 22.15 11.10 -25.00
N ASN A 189 21.70 10.62 -26.15
CA ASN A 189 22.14 11.17 -27.44
C ASN A 189 21.64 12.61 -27.65
N GLU A 190 20.42 12.92 -27.22
CA GLU A 190 19.86 14.27 -27.27
C GLU A 190 20.62 15.23 -26.35
N GLU A 191 20.94 14.82 -25.12
CA GLU A 191 21.77 15.60 -24.19
C GLU A 191 23.17 15.87 -24.74
N LEU A 192 23.81 14.85 -25.32
CA LEU A 192 25.12 14.98 -25.95
C LEU A 192 25.05 15.96 -27.12
N TYR A 193 24.05 15.83 -27.99
CA TYR A 193 23.84 16.72 -29.12
C TYR A 193 23.64 18.18 -28.67
N ASN A 194 22.80 18.41 -27.65
CA ASN A 194 22.59 19.73 -27.07
C ASN A 194 23.89 20.32 -26.49
N THR A 195 24.69 19.48 -25.82
CA THR A 195 26.00 19.88 -25.27
C THR A 195 26.97 20.27 -26.39
N GLU A 196 27.04 19.51 -27.48
CA GLU A 196 27.87 19.83 -28.64
C GLU A 196 27.44 21.14 -29.32
N GLN A 197 26.13 21.34 -29.50
CA GLN A 197 25.59 22.58 -30.07
C GLN A 197 25.95 23.81 -29.22
N VAL A 198 25.74 23.72 -27.89
CA VAL A 198 26.13 24.77 -26.96
C VAL A 198 27.63 25.07 -27.04
N THR A 199 28.45 24.02 -27.04
CA THR A 199 29.91 24.16 -27.10
C THR A 199 30.34 24.84 -28.40
N PHE A 200 29.74 24.45 -29.53
CA PHE A 200 29.98 25.07 -30.83
C PHE A 200 29.60 26.55 -30.84
N ILE A 201 28.42 26.91 -30.34
CA ILE A 201 27.96 28.30 -30.30
C ILE A 201 28.90 29.14 -29.44
N CYS A 202 29.33 28.66 -28.27
CA CYS A 202 30.33 29.34 -27.44
C CYS A 202 31.68 29.50 -28.17
N ALA A 203 32.15 28.47 -28.88
CA ALA A 203 33.38 28.55 -29.66
C ALA A 203 33.25 29.57 -30.81
N TYR A 204 32.12 29.60 -31.50
CA TYR A 204 31.83 30.58 -32.54
C TYR A 204 31.76 32.01 -32.00
N ILE A 205 31.10 32.22 -30.86
CA ILE A 205 31.08 33.51 -30.15
C ILE A 205 32.49 33.91 -29.75
N THR A 206 33.29 33.02 -29.17
CA THR A 206 34.68 33.31 -28.80
C THR A 206 35.47 33.75 -30.03
N TYR A 207 35.41 32.97 -31.11
CA TYR A 207 36.09 33.26 -32.37
C TYR A 207 35.72 34.62 -32.96
N THR A 208 34.44 35.00 -32.89
CA THR A 208 33.92 36.24 -33.51
C THR A 208 33.99 37.46 -32.60
N MET A 209 33.85 37.29 -31.28
CA MET A 209 33.61 38.39 -30.34
C MET A 209 34.74 38.65 -29.36
N GLN A 210 35.65 37.70 -29.11
CA GLN A 210 36.69 37.84 -28.07
C GLN A 210 37.55 39.12 -28.23
N GLY A 211 37.84 39.55 -29.46
CA GLY A 211 38.59 40.78 -29.73
C GLY A 211 37.84 42.08 -29.43
N PHE A 212 36.52 42.02 -29.21
CA PHE A 212 35.64 43.20 -29.15
C PHE A 212 35.03 43.45 -27.76
N MET A 213 35.26 42.56 -26.80
CA MET A 213 34.72 42.64 -25.44
C MET A 213 35.73 42.20 -24.37
N GLU A 214 35.49 42.57 -23.11
CA GLU A 214 36.26 42.05 -21.98
C GLU A 214 35.86 40.61 -21.67
N SER A 215 36.75 39.84 -21.03
CA SER A 215 36.51 38.41 -20.74
C SER A 215 35.19 38.19 -19.99
N HIS A 216 34.90 38.99 -18.96
CA HIS A 216 33.67 38.84 -18.19
C HIS A 216 32.39 39.20 -18.98
N GLU A 217 32.49 40.06 -19.99
CA GLU A 217 31.37 40.37 -20.90
C GLU A 217 31.18 39.25 -21.94
N LEU A 218 32.28 38.62 -22.37
CA LEU A 218 32.25 37.41 -23.21
C LEU A 218 31.60 36.24 -22.46
N ASP A 219 31.91 36.06 -21.17
CA ASP A 219 31.30 35.02 -20.33
C ASP A 219 29.79 35.22 -20.17
N LYS A 220 29.33 36.46 -20.02
CA LYS A 220 27.89 36.78 -20.05
C LYS A 220 27.26 36.43 -21.40
N LEU A 221 27.94 36.72 -22.50
CA LEU A 221 27.45 36.37 -23.84
C LEU A 221 27.35 34.85 -24.02
N HIS A 222 28.32 34.09 -23.52
CA HIS A 222 28.25 32.62 -23.47
C HIS A 222 27.07 32.12 -22.65
N LEU A 223 26.81 32.72 -21.49
CA LEU A 223 25.67 32.37 -20.65
C LEU A 223 24.34 32.63 -21.38
N ASN A 224 24.20 33.78 -22.03
CA ASN A 224 23.02 34.10 -22.82
C ASN A 224 22.81 33.08 -23.95
N ALA A 225 23.87 32.69 -24.66
CA ALA A 225 23.78 31.68 -25.71
C ALA A 225 23.34 30.31 -25.19
N ARG A 226 23.87 29.88 -24.03
CA ARG A 226 23.43 28.65 -23.34
C ARG A 226 21.94 28.71 -23.02
N LEU A 227 21.45 29.81 -22.45
CA LEU A 227 20.03 30.00 -22.17
C LEU A 227 19.20 29.95 -23.45
N TRP A 228 19.69 30.54 -24.54
CA TRP A 228 18.97 30.63 -25.79
C TRP A 228 18.73 29.26 -26.45
N THR A 229 19.63 28.29 -26.25
CA THR A 229 19.43 26.90 -26.71
C THR A 229 18.26 26.19 -26.03
N LYS A 230 17.88 26.62 -24.81
CA LYS A 230 16.81 26.00 -24.02
C LYS A 230 15.50 26.77 -24.11
N LYS A 231 15.56 28.11 -24.06
CA LYS A 231 14.39 28.99 -24.03
C LYS A 231 14.54 30.11 -25.06
N PRO A 232 13.73 30.11 -26.13
CA PRO A 232 13.81 31.13 -27.20
C PRO A 232 13.67 32.58 -26.71
N LEU A 233 12.84 32.82 -25.69
CA LEU A 233 12.61 34.12 -25.05
C LEU A 233 13.04 34.07 -23.58
N ALA A 234 14.32 33.83 -23.34
CA ALA A 234 14.89 33.88 -21.99
C ALA A 234 15.15 35.31 -21.52
N ASP A 235 15.35 35.48 -20.22
CA ASP A 235 15.79 36.74 -19.64
C ASP A 235 17.30 36.87 -19.85
N PHE A 236 17.68 37.63 -20.88
CA PHE A 236 19.07 37.79 -21.28
C PHE A 236 19.75 38.96 -20.56
N ASN A 237 21.02 38.79 -20.23
CA ASN A 237 21.84 39.86 -19.68
C ASN A 237 22.38 40.73 -20.80
N ALA A 238 22.24 42.05 -20.68
CA ALA A 238 22.91 42.97 -21.60
C ALA A 238 24.44 42.84 -21.47
N VAL A 239 25.14 42.89 -22.61
CA VAL A 239 26.61 42.83 -22.67
C VAL A 239 27.18 44.15 -23.18
N LYS A 240 28.41 44.45 -22.79
CA LYS A 240 29.13 45.67 -23.19
C LYS A 240 30.27 45.35 -24.15
N LEU A 241 30.40 46.17 -25.19
CA LEU A 241 31.52 46.14 -26.13
C LEU A 241 32.63 47.08 -25.64
N ARG A 242 33.88 46.81 -26.02
CA ARG A 242 35.02 47.71 -25.76
C ARG A 242 34.78 49.03 -26.48
N LYS A 243 35.14 50.18 -25.88
CA LYS A 243 34.88 51.53 -26.44
C LYS A 243 35.31 51.75 -27.91
N LYS A 244 36.34 51.04 -28.40
CA LYS A 244 36.84 51.14 -29.79
C LYS A 244 36.72 49.81 -30.56
N HIS A 245 35.60 49.10 -30.39
CA HIS A 245 35.39 47.76 -30.97
C HIS A 245 35.22 47.75 -32.50
N GLN A 246 34.90 48.88 -33.14
CA GLN A 246 34.76 49.00 -34.60
C GLN A 246 33.77 47.99 -35.25
N LEU A 247 32.84 47.40 -34.50
CA LEU A 247 31.74 46.58 -35.04
C LEU A 247 30.56 47.50 -35.38
N SER A 248 29.94 47.25 -36.52
CA SER A 248 28.70 47.90 -36.94
C SER A 248 27.48 47.28 -36.24
N LYS A 249 26.30 47.88 -36.43
CA LYS A 249 25.04 47.25 -35.99
C LYS A 249 24.74 46.02 -36.85
N GLU A 250 25.15 46.03 -38.11
CA GLU A 250 25.07 44.93 -39.07
C GLU A 250 25.84 43.71 -38.55
N ASP A 251 27.07 43.90 -38.08
CA ASP A 251 27.86 42.81 -37.48
C ASP A 251 27.15 42.14 -36.29
N LEU A 252 26.55 42.93 -35.40
CA LEU A 252 25.83 42.42 -34.23
C LEU A 252 24.53 41.70 -34.63
N LYS A 253 23.84 42.19 -35.67
CA LYS A 253 22.70 41.48 -36.27
C LYS A 253 23.15 40.16 -36.90
N HIS A 254 24.27 40.13 -37.62
CA HIS A 254 24.81 38.91 -38.24
C HIS A 254 25.17 37.86 -37.20
N LEU A 255 25.82 38.24 -36.11
CA LEU A 255 26.10 37.32 -35.01
C LEU A 255 24.81 36.67 -34.49
N GLY A 256 23.81 37.49 -34.16
CA GLY A 256 22.51 37.01 -33.68
C GLY A 256 21.79 36.16 -34.71
N TYR A 257 21.82 36.56 -35.98
CA TYR A 257 21.21 35.82 -37.09
C TYR A 257 21.84 34.46 -37.29
N ASN A 258 23.17 34.38 -37.35
CA ASN A 258 23.90 33.13 -37.61
C ASN A 258 23.59 32.10 -36.51
N ILE A 259 23.68 32.50 -35.25
CA ILE A 259 23.35 31.63 -34.10
C ILE A 259 21.86 31.27 -34.11
N GLY A 260 20.99 32.27 -34.31
CA GLY A 260 19.54 32.07 -34.31
C GLY A 260 19.07 31.13 -35.43
N LYS A 261 19.66 31.21 -36.62
CA LYS A 261 19.35 30.31 -37.74
C LYS A 261 19.86 28.90 -37.53
N PHE A 262 21.05 28.76 -36.94
CA PHE A 262 21.55 27.45 -36.50
C PHE A 262 20.58 26.79 -35.50
N LEU A 263 20.04 27.58 -34.57
CA LEU A 263 18.99 27.15 -33.62
C LEU A 263 17.57 27.08 -34.20
N ARG A 264 17.40 27.29 -35.51
CA ARG A 264 16.10 27.25 -36.22
C ARG A 264 15.06 28.25 -35.68
N LEU A 265 15.52 29.39 -35.16
CA LEU A 265 14.66 30.41 -34.58
C LEU A 265 14.09 31.36 -35.64
N LYS A 266 12.92 31.93 -35.32
CA LYS A 266 12.22 32.91 -36.17
C LYS A 266 12.82 34.31 -36.00
N GLY A 267 12.75 35.13 -37.05
CA GLY A 267 13.32 36.48 -37.08
C GLY A 267 12.95 37.37 -35.88
N PRO A 268 11.68 37.46 -35.46
CA PRO A 268 11.30 38.26 -34.29
C PRO A 268 12.02 37.85 -33.00
N VAL A 269 12.23 36.54 -32.78
CA VAL A 269 12.96 36.03 -31.61
C VAL A 269 14.43 36.45 -31.67
N ILE A 270 15.04 36.35 -32.85
CA ILE A 270 16.42 36.78 -33.10
C ILE A 270 16.58 38.28 -32.88
N ALA A 271 15.66 39.09 -33.39
CA ALA A 271 15.68 40.53 -33.23
C ALA A 271 15.54 40.95 -31.75
N THR A 272 14.67 40.26 -30.99
CA THR A 272 14.55 40.44 -29.54
C THR A 272 15.87 40.11 -28.84
N PHE A 273 16.51 38.98 -29.16
CA PHE A 273 17.82 38.63 -28.60
C PHE A 273 18.86 39.72 -28.89
N VAL A 274 19.01 40.16 -30.14
CA VAL A 274 19.96 41.20 -30.53
C VAL A 274 19.71 42.49 -29.76
N LYS A 275 18.45 42.93 -29.66
CA LYS A 275 18.09 44.16 -28.94
C LYS A 275 18.38 44.04 -27.44
N THR A 276 18.05 42.92 -26.81
CA THR A 276 18.21 42.75 -25.35
C THR A 276 19.68 42.57 -24.96
N VAL A 277 20.41 41.73 -25.69
CA VAL A 277 21.82 41.42 -25.41
C VAL A 277 22.72 42.60 -25.78
N PHE A 278 22.52 43.21 -26.94
CA PHE A 278 23.28 44.40 -27.36
C PHE A 278 22.45 45.67 -27.13
N TYR A 279 22.00 45.89 -25.89
CA TYR A 279 21.07 46.97 -25.56
C TYR A 279 21.58 48.36 -25.99
N GLU A 280 22.82 48.71 -25.70
CA GLU A 280 23.35 50.07 -25.94
C GLU A 280 23.30 50.48 -27.43
N PRO A 281 23.78 49.66 -28.40
CA PRO A 281 23.64 49.97 -29.83
C PRO A 281 22.20 50.01 -30.36
N PHE A 282 21.24 49.32 -29.72
CA PHE A 282 19.88 49.09 -30.23
C PHE A 282 18.76 49.69 -29.35
N SER A 283 19.11 50.46 -28.32
CA SER A 283 18.18 51.01 -27.31
C SER A 283 16.98 51.71 -27.95
N ASN A 284 17.24 52.59 -28.92
CA ASN A 284 16.23 53.40 -29.61
C ASN A 284 15.54 52.71 -30.81
N LEU A 285 15.92 51.48 -31.15
CA LEU A 285 15.37 50.78 -32.33
C LEU A 285 14.23 49.83 -31.95
N GLN A 286 13.12 49.86 -32.67
CA GLN A 286 12.04 48.89 -32.45
C GLN A 286 12.44 47.49 -32.93
N ILE A 287 11.92 46.45 -32.26
CA ILE A 287 12.22 45.04 -32.61
C ILE A 287 11.84 44.75 -34.07
N GLN A 288 10.71 45.28 -34.55
CA GLN A 288 10.28 45.12 -35.94
C GLN A 288 11.31 45.68 -36.95
N SER A 289 11.89 46.85 -36.65
CA SER A 289 12.92 47.49 -37.48
C SER A 289 14.24 46.72 -37.46
N ILE A 290 14.57 46.06 -36.35
CA ILE A 290 15.75 45.17 -36.28
C ILE A 290 15.47 43.92 -37.11
N ASN A 291 14.29 43.31 -36.93
CA ASN A 291 13.86 42.09 -37.62
C ASN A 291 13.88 42.22 -39.15
N SER A 292 13.36 43.34 -39.69
CA SER A 292 13.33 43.57 -41.14
C SER A 292 14.72 43.75 -41.76
N LYS A 293 15.73 44.03 -40.93
CA LYS A 293 17.11 44.34 -41.34
C LYS A 293 18.15 43.33 -40.85
N LEU A 294 17.72 42.16 -40.38
CA LEU A 294 18.61 41.13 -39.84
C LEU A 294 19.63 40.60 -40.86
N THR A 295 19.28 40.66 -42.15
CA THR A 295 20.09 40.18 -43.28
C THR A 295 20.66 41.31 -44.13
N ASP A 296 20.58 42.55 -43.66
CA ASP A 296 21.20 43.70 -44.34
C ASP A 296 22.72 43.58 -44.23
N THR A 297 23.42 43.60 -45.36
CA THR A 297 24.89 43.47 -45.41
C THR A 297 25.54 44.76 -45.89
N ASN A 298 26.78 44.99 -45.44
CA ASN A 298 27.73 45.94 -46.02
C ASN A 298 29.02 45.17 -46.35
N PRO A 299 29.09 44.52 -47.52
CA PRO A 299 30.14 43.54 -47.84
C PRO A 299 31.58 44.04 -47.64
N ASP A 300 31.83 45.33 -47.85
CA ASP A 300 33.16 45.93 -47.74
C ASP A 300 33.56 46.32 -46.30
N LYS A 301 32.64 46.21 -45.34
CA LYS A 301 32.82 46.70 -43.96
C LYS A 301 32.44 45.69 -42.88
N ASP A 302 31.67 44.67 -43.23
CA ASP A 302 31.23 43.64 -42.30
C ASP A 302 32.43 42.80 -41.84
N LYS A 303 32.60 42.70 -40.53
CA LYS A 303 33.62 41.90 -39.85
C LYS A 303 33.08 40.52 -39.47
N ILE A 304 31.78 40.43 -39.26
CA ILE A 304 31.08 39.18 -39.01
C ILE A 304 30.30 38.83 -40.29
N PRO A 305 30.69 37.77 -41.02
CA PRO A 305 29.99 37.39 -42.24
C PRO A 305 28.56 36.93 -41.92
N LEU A 306 27.61 37.33 -42.77
CA LEU A 306 26.27 36.77 -42.75
C LEU A 306 26.33 35.35 -43.34
N LEU A 307 25.97 34.35 -42.53
CA LEU A 307 26.03 32.94 -42.92
C LEU A 307 24.61 32.38 -43.09
N SER A 308 24.44 31.62 -44.17
CA SER A 308 23.26 30.76 -44.33
C SER A 308 23.26 29.64 -43.29
N ARG A 309 22.11 28.99 -43.13
CA ARG A 309 21.97 27.87 -42.21
C ARG A 309 22.87 26.70 -42.62
N GLU A 310 22.93 26.40 -43.92
CA GLU A 310 23.75 25.31 -44.46
C GLU A 310 25.25 25.55 -44.21
N GLN A 311 25.67 26.82 -44.21
CA GLN A 311 27.03 27.20 -43.83
C GLN A 311 27.26 27.01 -42.32
N MET A 312 26.34 27.44 -41.47
CA MET A 312 26.44 27.19 -40.02
C MET A 312 26.48 25.69 -39.68
N ASP A 313 25.65 24.88 -40.33
CA ASP A 313 25.64 23.42 -40.17
C ASP A 313 26.98 22.80 -40.65
N ALA A 314 27.55 23.29 -41.74
CA ALA A 314 28.87 22.85 -42.20
C ALA A 314 30.01 23.26 -41.25
N LEU A 315 29.93 24.43 -40.63
CA LEU A 315 30.88 24.85 -39.59
C LEU A 315 30.75 23.98 -38.35
N PHE A 316 29.51 23.62 -37.96
CA PHE A 316 29.27 22.74 -36.82
C PHE A 316 29.87 21.36 -37.04
N GLU A 317 29.68 20.76 -38.22
CA GLU A 317 30.29 19.46 -38.54
C GLU A 317 31.83 19.51 -38.57
N HIS A 318 32.40 20.61 -39.08
CA HIS A 318 33.85 20.83 -38.96
C HIS A 318 34.29 20.93 -37.50
N PHE A 319 33.57 21.71 -36.70
CA PHE A 319 33.85 21.86 -35.27
C PHE A 319 33.75 20.53 -34.53
N LYS A 320 32.76 19.68 -34.81
CA LYS A 320 32.65 18.36 -34.18
C LYS A 320 33.90 17.52 -34.37
N ARG A 321 34.49 17.57 -35.57
CA ARG A 321 35.69 16.80 -35.94
C ARG A 321 37.00 17.41 -35.44
N TYR A 322 37.15 18.74 -35.47
CA TYR A 322 38.44 19.40 -35.24
C TYR A 322 38.47 20.33 -34.02
N LYS A 323 37.33 20.51 -33.34
CA LYS A 323 37.13 21.37 -32.16
C LYS A 323 37.63 22.82 -32.34
N THR A 324 37.62 23.31 -33.58
CA THR A 324 38.07 24.65 -33.96
C THR A 324 37.10 25.28 -34.95
N ILE A 325 37.01 26.63 -34.93
CA ILE A 325 36.18 27.39 -35.87
C ILE A 325 37.05 27.81 -37.07
N ASN A 326 36.60 27.46 -38.28
CA ASN A 326 37.30 27.81 -39.52
C ASN A 326 36.32 28.25 -40.61
N LEU A 327 36.18 29.56 -40.79
CA LEU A 327 35.27 30.15 -41.78
C LEU A 327 35.61 29.78 -43.23
N LYS A 328 36.84 29.38 -43.54
CA LYS A 328 37.24 28.96 -44.90
C LYS A 328 36.48 27.74 -45.40
N VAL A 329 35.95 26.92 -44.49
CA VAL A 329 35.13 25.74 -44.81
C VAL A 329 33.83 26.12 -45.52
N VAL A 330 33.37 27.37 -45.35
CA VAL A 330 32.08 27.86 -45.87
C VAL A 330 32.19 28.98 -46.90
N GLU A 331 33.40 29.49 -47.16
CA GLU A 331 33.68 30.54 -48.16
C GLU A 331 33.27 30.15 -49.60
N ASN A 332 33.26 28.85 -49.92
CA ASN A 332 32.93 28.34 -51.26
C ASN A 332 31.52 27.73 -51.39
N LYS A 333 30.78 27.59 -50.29
CA LYS A 333 29.44 26.96 -50.30
C LYS A 333 28.30 27.94 -50.65
N GLY A 334 28.58 29.25 -50.68
CA GLY A 334 27.61 30.31 -51.00
C GLY A 334 27.64 30.82 -52.45
N LYS A 335 28.55 30.34 -53.31
CA LYS A 335 28.64 30.77 -54.73
C LYS A 335 27.72 29.98 -55.68
N SER A 336 26.74 29.25 -55.15
CA SER A 336 25.82 28.45 -55.97
C SER A 336 24.44 29.11 -56.08
N LYS A 337 24.22 29.68 -57.27
CA LYS A 337 22.96 30.04 -57.95
C LYS A 337 22.20 31.31 -57.49
N LYS A 338 22.43 32.32 -58.35
CA LYS A 338 21.61 33.48 -58.76
C LYS A 338 21.65 34.72 -57.88
#